data_AF-A0A060HG92-F1
#
_entry.id   AF-A0A060HG92-F1
#
_cell.length_a   1.000
_cell.length_b   1.000
_cell.length_c   1.000
_cell.angle_alpha   90.00
_cell.angle_beta   90.00
_cell.angle_gamma   90.00
#
_symmetry.space_group_name_H-M   'P 1'
#
loop_
_entity.id
_entity.type
_entity.pdbx_description
1 polymer ?
#
loop_
_entity_poly.entity_id
_entity_poly.type
_entity_poly.pdbx_seq_one_letter_code
_entity_poly.pdbx_strand_id
1 'polypeptide(L)'
;MRMWVLTLLERSPRNGAEIMDEMEMMTKGWWRPSPGSVYPLLESLVQEGFIKKREDGKYELTQKTKEDMGWPYGFHAGQPRTVEDMLKEISGYVSYFEDLVKSDKSRIEPHKEKIKEISGRLSALFP
;
A
#
# COMPACT_ATOMS: atom_id res chain seq x y z
N MET A 1 -10.56 8.40 1.24
CA MET A 1 -10.99 7.76 2.51
C MET A 1 -10.53 6.32 2.63
N ARG A 2 -10.78 5.45 1.63
CA ARG A 2 -10.30 4.04 1.61
C ARG A 2 -8.87 3.85 2.10
N MET A 3 -7.90 4.54 1.49
CA MET A 3 -6.49 4.40 1.83
C MET A 3 -6.16 4.78 3.27
N TRP A 4 -6.85 5.79 3.81
CA TRP A 4 -6.68 6.19 5.21
C TRP A 4 -7.17 5.07 6.15
N VAL A 5 -8.33 4.48 5.86
CA VAL A 5 -8.84 3.34 6.64
C VAL A 5 -7.85 2.16 6.61
N LEU A 6 -7.37 1.77 5.43
CA LEU A 6 -6.44 0.65 5.30
C LEU A 6 -5.11 0.92 6.02
N THR A 7 -4.56 2.13 5.91
CA THR A 7 -3.34 2.53 6.63
C THR A 7 -3.52 2.47 8.15
N LEU A 8 -4.69 2.87 8.65
CA LEU A 8 -4.98 2.77 10.08
C LEU A 8 -5.12 1.31 10.53
N LEU A 9 -5.76 0.47 9.73
CA LEU A 9 -5.94 -0.95 10.05
C LEU A 9 -4.66 -1.78 9.88
N GLU A 10 -3.70 -1.31 9.07
CA GLU A 10 -2.35 -1.86 8.98
C GLU A 10 -1.60 -1.72 10.31
N ARG A 11 -1.77 -0.59 11.00
CA ARG A 11 -1.10 -0.33 12.29
C ARG A 11 -1.67 -1.16 13.42
N SER A 12 -2.99 -1.25 13.54
CA SER A 12 -3.67 -2.11 14.51
C SER A 12 -5.18 -2.21 14.22
N PRO A 13 -5.86 -3.26 14.71
CA PRO A 13 -7.31 -3.37 14.61
C PRO A 13 -8.04 -2.20 15.27
N ARG A 14 -9.08 -1.67 14.61
CA ARG A 14 -9.87 -0.51 15.08
C ARG A 14 -11.36 -0.65 14.77
N ASN A 15 -12.22 -0.11 15.61
CA ASN A 15 -13.65 0.06 15.29
C ASN A 15 -13.91 1.35 14.48
N GLY A 16 -15.14 1.54 14.02
CA GLY A 16 -15.50 2.72 13.20
C GLY A 16 -15.30 4.06 13.90
N ALA A 17 -15.54 4.14 15.22
CA ALA A 17 -15.32 5.36 16.00
C ALA A 17 -13.83 5.69 16.14
N GLU A 18 -13.01 4.70 16.50
CA GLU A 18 -11.55 4.83 16.59
C GLU A 18 -10.95 5.30 15.25
N ILE A 19 -11.50 4.83 14.11
CA ILE A 19 -11.08 5.28 12.77
C ILE A 19 -11.42 6.76 12.53
N MET A 20 -12.62 7.20 12.90
CA MET A 20 -13.02 8.61 12.76
C MET A 20 -12.17 9.54 13.64
N ASP A 21 -11.93 9.14 14.89
CA ASP A 21 -11.12 9.90 15.86
C ASP A 21 -9.67 10.03 15.39
N GLU A 22 -9.08 8.93 14.92
CA GLU A 22 -7.69 8.93 14.45
C GLU A 22 -7.50 9.77 13.18
N MET A 23 -8.48 9.75 12.25
CA MET A 23 -8.41 10.61 11.05
C MET A 23 -8.51 12.10 11.40
N GLU A 24 -9.34 12.47 12.38
CA GLU A 24 -9.39 13.84 12.89
C GLU A 24 -8.05 14.24 13.53
N MET A 25 -7.47 13.36 14.35
CA MET A 25 -6.17 13.61 14.97
C MET A 25 -5.05 13.77 13.93
N MET A 26 -4.98 12.89 12.93
CA MET A 26 -3.98 12.97 11.85
C MET A 26 -4.12 14.24 11.02
N THR A 27 -5.33 14.77 10.86
CA THR A 27 -5.61 16.03 10.16
C THR A 27 -5.55 17.26 11.06
N LYS A 28 -5.13 17.10 12.33
CA LYS A 28 -5.08 18.18 13.33
C LYS A 28 -6.44 18.90 13.46
N GLY A 29 -7.53 18.14 13.42
CA GLY A 29 -8.89 18.65 13.55
C GLY A 29 -9.48 19.24 12.27
N TRP A 30 -8.76 19.27 11.15
CA TRP A 30 -9.27 19.87 9.91
C TRP A 30 -10.37 19.05 9.24
N TRP A 31 -10.43 17.74 9.51
CA TRP A 31 -11.43 16.88 8.91
C TRP A 31 -11.70 15.63 9.74
N ARG A 32 -12.98 15.42 10.07
CA ARG A 32 -13.49 14.18 10.67
C ARG A 32 -14.53 13.56 9.71
N PRO A 33 -14.31 12.35 9.17
CA PRO A 33 -15.32 11.70 8.34
C PRO A 33 -16.56 11.35 9.17
N SER A 34 -17.73 11.36 8.54
CA SER A 34 -19.00 11.06 9.21
C SER A 34 -19.22 9.55 9.34
N PRO A 35 -20.02 9.08 10.32
CA PRO A 35 -20.43 7.68 10.40
C PRO A 35 -21.04 7.16 9.09
N GLY A 36 -21.88 7.97 8.44
CA GLY A 36 -22.53 7.63 7.17
C GLY A 36 -21.57 7.50 5.98
N SER A 37 -20.32 7.96 6.11
CA SER A 37 -19.26 7.74 5.13
C SER A 37 -18.37 6.55 5.51
N VAL A 38 -18.07 6.38 6.81
CA VAL A 38 -17.14 5.35 7.29
C VAL A 38 -17.74 3.95 7.30
N TYR A 39 -18.96 3.78 7.83
CA TYR A 39 -19.55 2.44 7.96
C TYR A 39 -19.85 1.76 6.62
N PRO A 40 -20.45 2.45 5.62
CA PRO A 40 -20.63 1.85 4.30
C PRO A 40 -19.31 1.47 3.62
N LEU A 41 -18.25 2.27 3.83
CA LEU A 41 -16.92 1.94 3.32
C LEU A 41 -16.35 0.70 4.01
N LEU A 42 -16.50 0.56 5.34
CA LEU A 42 -16.04 -0.62 6.06
C LEU A 42 -16.79 -1.88 5.61
N GLU A 43 -18.10 -1.78 5.37
CA GLU A 43 -18.89 -2.88 4.81
C GLU A 43 -18.41 -3.29 3.41
N SER A 44 -18.18 -2.33 2.51
CA SER A 44 -17.63 -2.62 1.17
C SER A 44 -16.24 -3.27 1.26
N LEU A 45 -15.36 -2.78 2.14
CA LEU A 45 -14.04 -3.38 2.34
C LEU A 45 -14.09 -4.80 2.91
N VAL A 46 -15.10 -5.12 3.73
CA VAL A 46 -15.35 -6.50 4.19
C VAL A 46 -15.84 -7.36 3.03
N GLN A 47 -16.82 -6.89 2.26
CA GLN A 47 -17.37 -7.63 1.11
C GLN A 47 -16.32 -7.90 0.03
N GLU A 48 -15.45 -6.94 -0.23
CA GLU A 48 -14.33 -7.05 -1.17
C GLU A 48 -13.17 -7.90 -0.61
N GLY A 49 -13.21 -8.30 0.66
CA GLY A 49 -12.21 -9.14 1.30
C GLY A 49 -10.92 -8.42 1.73
N PHE A 50 -10.94 -7.08 1.76
CA PHE A 50 -9.78 -6.29 2.18
C PHE A 50 -9.57 -6.30 3.69
N ILE A 51 -10.67 -6.29 4.44
CA ILE A 51 -10.67 -6.31 5.90
C ILE A 51 -11.64 -7.38 6.38
N LYS A 52 -11.54 -7.78 7.63
CA LYS A 52 -12.52 -8.62 8.31
C LYS A 52 -12.94 -7.99 9.63
N LYS A 53 -14.18 -8.24 10.02
CA LYS A 53 -14.72 -7.82 11.32
C LYS A 53 -14.40 -8.90 12.36
N ARG A 54 -13.82 -8.49 13.47
CA ARG A 54 -13.49 -9.32 14.62
C ARG A 54 -14.71 -9.42 15.55
N GLU A 55 -14.68 -10.40 16.44
CA GLU A 55 -15.75 -10.62 17.43
C GLU A 55 -15.92 -9.44 18.39
N ASP A 56 -14.84 -8.71 18.68
CA ASP A 56 -14.82 -7.50 19.52
C ASP A 56 -15.38 -6.26 18.80
N GLY A 57 -15.90 -6.42 17.58
CA GLY A 57 -16.45 -5.34 16.77
C GLY A 57 -15.41 -4.46 16.06
N LYS A 58 -14.11 -4.75 16.22
CA LYS A 58 -13.03 -4.08 15.47
C LYS A 58 -12.88 -4.67 14.09
N TYR A 59 -12.27 -3.90 13.20
CA TYR A 59 -11.86 -4.34 11.87
C TYR A 59 -10.36 -4.56 11.85
N GLU A 60 -9.89 -5.51 11.05
CA GLU A 60 -8.47 -5.72 10.77
C GLU A 60 -8.26 -6.12 9.31
N LEU A 61 -7.07 -5.83 8.76
CA LEU A 61 -6.73 -6.28 7.41
C LEU A 61 -6.77 -7.81 7.33
N THR A 62 -7.27 -8.34 6.21
CA THR A 62 -7.14 -9.77 5.92
C THR A 62 -5.68 -10.12 5.66
N GLN A 63 -5.32 -11.40 5.80
CA GLN A 63 -3.97 -11.87 5.50
C GLN A 63 -3.59 -11.55 4.05
N LYS A 64 -4.51 -11.83 3.12
CA LYS A 64 -4.38 -11.47 1.71
C LYS A 64 -4.12 -9.98 1.52
N THR A 65 -4.83 -9.09 2.22
CA THR A 65 -4.58 -7.64 2.10
C THR A 65 -3.28 -7.19 2.73
N LYS A 66 -2.79 -7.84 3.79
CA LYS A 66 -1.45 -7.56 4.32
C LYS A 66 -0.36 -7.96 3.32
N GLU A 67 -0.59 -9.04 2.58
CA GLU A 67 0.29 -9.51 1.50
C GLU A 67 0.20 -8.61 0.25
N ASP A 68 -1.02 -8.25 -0.18
CA ASP A 68 -1.31 -7.42 -1.37
C ASP A 68 -1.06 -5.91 -1.13
N MET A 69 -1.09 -5.43 0.12
CA MET A 69 -0.58 -4.08 0.42
C MET A 69 0.93 -4.01 0.23
N GLY A 70 1.64 -5.14 0.16
CA GLY A 70 2.92 -5.22 -0.53
C GLY A 70 2.70 -5.30 -2.04
N TRP A 71 2.40 -4.15 -2.68
CA TRP A 71 2.32 -3.90 -4.14
C TRP A 71 1.00 -4.24 -4.87
N PRO A 72 0.39 -3.34 -5.69
CA PRO A 72 0.80 -1.97 -6.10
C PRO A 72 0.09 -0.84 -5.33
N TYR A 73 -0.66 -1.15 -4.27
CA TYR A 73 -1.46 -0.17 -3.51
C TYR A 73 -0.84 0.26 -2.17
N GLY A 74 0.35 -0.24 -1.82
CA GLY A 74 1.02 0.05 -0.56
C GLY A 74 1.84 1.34 -0.57
N PHE A 75 1.48 2.28 0.29
CA PHE A 75 2.48 3.16 0.88
C PHE A 75 3.41 2.29 1.73
N HIS A 76 4.67 2.12 1.32
CA HIS A 76 5.71 1.68 2.25
C HIS A 76 5.84 2.77 3.33
N ALA A 77 5.11 2.63 4.44
CA ALA A 77 5.22 3.52 5.60
C ALA A 77 6.53 3.30 6.39
N GLY A 78 7.60 2.88 5.72
CA GLY A 78 8.93 2.68 6.29
C GLY A 78 9.96 2.35 5.21
N GLN A 79 11.22 2.69 5.48
CA GLN A 79 12.39 2.20 4.74
C GLN A 79 12.36 0.66 4.71
N PRO A 80 12.88 0.00 3.66
CA PRO A 80 13.01 -1.45 3.63
C PRO A 80 13.74 -1.93 4.89
N ARG A 81 13.11 -2.83 5.66
CA ARG A 81 13.65 -3.26 6.96
C ARG A 81 14.66 -4.39 6.82
N THR A 82 14.58 -5.14 5.72
CA THR A 82 15.47 -6.25 5.39
C THR A 82 15.93 -6.19 3.93
N VAL A 83 17.01 -6.91 3.61
CA VAL A 83 17.47 -7.09 2.22
C VAL A 83 16.40 -7.74 1.37
N GLU A 84 15.63 -8.68 1.93
CA GLU A 84 14.52 -9.36 1.25
C GLU A 84 13.42 -8.36 0.85
N ASP A 85 13.09 -7.41 1.73
CA ASP A 85 12.12 -6.35 1.42
C ASP A 85 12.61 -5.47 0.26
N MET A 86 13.90 -5.12 0.26
CA MET A 86 14.53 -4.34 -0.82
C MET A 86 14.47 -5.09 -2.15
N LEU A 87 14.77 -6.39 -2.14
CA LEU A 87 14.74 -7.23 -3.33
C LEU A 87 13.31 -7.36 -3.88
N LYS A 88 12.31 -7.56 -3.01
CA LYS A 88 10.89 -7.55 -3.41
C LYS A 88 10.49 -6.24 -4.07
N GLU A 89 10.90 -5.11 -3.49
CA GLU A 89 10.58 -3.79 -4.02
C GLU A 89 11.24 -3.55 -5.39
N ILE A 90 12.52 -3.91 -5.53
CA ILE A 90 13.22 -3.86 -6.83
C ILE A 90 12.50 -4.74 -7.86
N SER A 91 12.14 -5.98 -7.51
CA SER A 91 11.41 -6.87 -8.41
C SER A 91 10.05 -6.30 -8.82
N GLY A 92 9.29 -5.70 -7.89
CA GLY A 92 8.01 -5.04 -8.19
C GLY A 92 8.15 -3.90 -9.19
N TYR A 93 9.16 -3.04 -9.02
CA TYR A 93 9.45 -1.97 -9.97
C TYR A 93 9.88 -2.49 -11.35
N VAL A 94 10.66 -3.57 -11.39
CA VAL A 94 11.03 -4.24 -12.65
C VAL A 94 9.79 -4.75 -13.38
N SER A 95 8.87 -5.44 -12.70
CA SER A 95 7.61 -5.89 -13.31
C SER A 95 6.76 -4.74 -13.83
N TYR A 96 6.70 -3.61 -13.12
CA TYR A 96 6.01 -2.42 -13.62
C TYR A 96 6.66 -1.85 -14.89
N PHE A 97 7.98 -1.85 -14.96
CA PHE A 97 8.69 -1.44 -16.17
C PHE A 97 8.41 -2.38 -17.34
N GLU A 98 8.37 -3.69 -17.10
CA GLU A 98 7.99 -4.68 -18.12
C GLU A 98 6.57 -4.43 -18.64
N ASP A 99 5.62 -4.15 -17.75
CA ASP A 99 4.25 -3.83 -18.14
C ASP A 99 4.15 -2.49 -18.88
N LEU A 100 4.89 -1.47 -18.46
CA LEU A 100 5.00 -0.20 -19.20
C LEU A 100 5.57 -0.39 -20.60
N VAL A 101 6.59 -1.24 -20.77
CA VAL A 101 7.14 -1.56 -22.09
C VAL A 101 6.07 -2.21 -22.98
N LYS A 102 5.21 -3.06 -22.41
CA LYS A 102 4.10 -3.71 -23.15
C LYS A 102 2.95 -2.75 -23.45
N SER A 103 2.61 -1.85 -22.52
CA SER A 103 1.40 -1.02 -22.62
C SER A 103 1.63 0.33 -23.28
N ASP A 104 2.73 1.02 -22.95
CA ASP A 104 3.06 2.36 -23.45
C ASP A 104 4.57 2.62 -23.34
N LYS A 105 5.30 2.08 -24.32
CA LYS A 105 6.77 2.14 -24.38
C LYS A 105 7.31 3.57 -24.39
N SER A 106 6.55 4.54 -24.88
CA SER A 106 6.98 5.95 -24.97
C SER A 106 7.31 6.56 -23.60
N ARG A 107 6.70 6.04 -22.53
CA ARG A 107 6.88 6.52 -21.16
C ARG A 107 8.18 6.05 -20.51
N ILE A 108 8.77 4.96 -21.00
CA ILE A 108 9.98 4.37 -20.42
C ILE A 108 11.21 4.52 -21.31
N GLU A 109 11.01 4.64 -22.63
CA GLU A 109 12.10 4.78 -23.61
C GLU A 109 13.05 5.96 -23.34
N PRO A 110 12.61 7.16 -22.92
CA PRO A 110 13.49 8.26 -22.54
C PRO A 110 14.43 7.97 -21.36
N HIS A 111 14.10 6.95 -20.54
CA HIS A 111 14.82 6.61 -19.32
C HIS A 111 15.73 5.37 -19.47
N LYS A 112 15.81 4.80 -20.68
CA LYS A 112 16.56 3.56 -20.98
C LYS A 112 18.01 3.60 -20.51
N GLU A 113 18.72 4.71 -20.72
CA GLU A 113 20.13 4.82 -20.33
C GLU A 113 20.31 4.80 -18.81
N LYS A 114 19.37 5.37 -18.06
CA LYS A 114 19.41 5.31 -16.59
C LYS A 114 19.13 3.91 -16.06
N ILE A 115 18.21 3.17 -16.70
CA ILE A 115 17.92 1.78 -16.36
C ILE A 115 19.16 0.90 -16.59
N LYS A 116 19.86 1.10 -17.72
CA LYS A 116 21.14 0.40 -18.00
C LYS A 116 22.22 0.71 -16.97
N GLU A 117 22.37 1.97 -16.58
CA GLU A 117 23.34 2.39 -15.55
C GLU A 117 23.07 1.65 -14.22
N ILE A 118 21.81 1.60 -13.78
CA ILE A 118 21.40 0.91 -12.54
C ILE A 118 21.67 -0.59 -12.66
N SER A 119 21.28 -1.21 -13.78
CA SER A 119 21.55 -2.63 -14.04
C SER A 119 23.05 -2.96 -13.98
N GLY A 120 23.89 -2.14 -14.62
CA GLY A 120 25.34 -2.31 -14.58
C GLY A 120 25.92 -2.19 -13.17
N ARG A 121 25.43 -1.25 -12.36
CA ARG A 121 25.82 -1.12 -10.95
C ARG A 121 25.44 -2.34 -10.11
N LEU A 122 24.25 -2.91 -10.35
CA LEU A 122 23.80 -4.12 -9.66
C LEU A 122 24.66 -5.34 -10.04
N SER A 123 24.96 -5.51 -11.33
CA SER A 123 25.83 -6.61 -11.79
C SER A 123 27.24 -6.53 -11.21
N ALA A 124 27.78 -5.31 -11.00
CA ALA A 124 29.12 -5.13 -10.43
C ALA A 124 29.21 -5.46 -8.93
N LEU A 125 28.10 -5.68 -8.23
CA LEU A 125 28.11 -6.05 -6.80
C LEU A 125 28.64 -7.47 -6.57
N PHE A 126 28.52 -8.34 -7.57
CA PHE A 126 28.91 -9.74 -7.52
C PHE A 126 29.73 -10.08 -8.78
N PRO A 127 31.05 -9.87 -8.75
CA PRO A 127 31.93 -10.11 -9.89
C PRO A 127 32.07 -11.60 -10.25
#